data_AF-A0A9W5TE70-F1
#
_entry.id   AF-A0A9W5TE70-F1
#
_cell.length_a   1.000
_cell.length_b   1.000
_cell.length_c   1.000
_cell.angle_alpha   90.00
_cell.angle_beta   90.00
_cell.angle_gamma   90.00
#
_symmetry.space_group_name_H-M   'P 1'
#
loop_
_entity.id
_entity.type
_entity.pdbx_description
1 polymer ?
#
loop_
_entity_poly.entity_id
_entity_poly.type
_entity_poly.pdbx_seq_one_letter_code
_entity_poly.pdbx_strand_id
1 'polypeptide(L)'
;MDSSGASSADADFPLYRRNRHHDLVDSLSFVDAVPVELEARIRELISDEKRAILEEFGGDEEALLQRYIQPIGSVPDLTTSGHMYHLEVERKARGEPLQGLNLDKYTGYDHVNDINERLDHIRVLSEYAHGAQMNLELMDRYKEAAWLRHLEDLSSMQSSMIREKSRLESAIEQLNKDRKVSNIEWAGRLRTLTQEYDDYQNRNRQLLLAIERLQNNRQDSGATL
;
A
#
# COMPACT_ATOMS: atom_id res chain seq x y z
N MET A 1 -37.79 -14.67 -17.20
CA MET A 1 -37.02 -14.42 -18.44
C MET A 1 -36.26 -13.13 -18.20
N ASP A 2 -34.98 -13.08 -17.90
CA ASP A 2 -33.94 -14.10 -17.96
C ASP A 2 -32.92 -13.93 -16.82
N SER A 3 -32.30 -15.06 -16.52
CA SER A 3 -31.17 -15.34 -15.65
C SER A 3 -30.16 -14.22 -15.39
N SER A 4 -29.98 -13.90 -14.11
CA SER A 4 -28.65 -13.58 -13.57
C SER A 4 -28.47 -14.31 -12.25
N GLY A 5 -28.48 -15.64 -12.33
CA GLY A 5 -27.87 -16.48 -11.31
C GLY A 5 -26.37 -16.23 -11.37
N ALA A 6 -25.88 -15.27 -10.59
CA ALA A 6 -24.47 -15.19 -10.26
C ALA A 6 -24.13 -16.51 -9.55
N SER A 7 -23.44 -17.39 -10.28
CA SER A 7 -23.01 -18.68 -9.76
C SER A 7 -22.21 -18.45 -8.49
N SER A 8 -22.59 -19.13 -7.42
CA SER A 8 -21.85 -19.21 -6.16
C SER A 8 -20.48 -19.92 -6.31
N ALA A 9 -19.99 -20.10 -7.54
CA ALA A 9 -18.74 -20.78 -7.87
C ALA A 9 -17.55 -19.80 -7.99
N ASP A 10 -17.81 -18.49 -8.09
CA ASP A 10 -16.76 -17.47 -8.25
C ASP A 10 -16.15 -16.96 -6.92
N ALA A 11 -16.65 -17.45 -5.78
CA ALA A 11 -16.18 -17.03 -4.45
C ALA A 11 -14.88 -17.73 -4.01
N ASP A 12 -14.51 -18.86 -4.63
CA ASP A 12 -13.35 -19.67 -4.22
C ASP A 12 -12.06 -19.37 -5.00
N PHE A 13 -12.11 -18.53 -6.04
CA PHE A 13 -10.92 -18.15 -6.78
C PHE A 13 -10.26 -16.91 -6.18
N PRO A 14 -8.96 -16.98 -5.81
CA PRO A 14 -8.27 -15.83 -5.28
C PRO A 14 -8.24 -14.70 -6.33
N LEU A 15 -8.50 -13.48 -5.86
CA LEU A 15 -8.79 -12.29 -6.68
C LEU A 15 -7.76 -12.03 -7.79
N TYR A 16 -6.49 -12.39 -7.59
CA TYR A 16 -5.43 -12.20 -8.59
C TYR A 16 -5.63 -13.03 -9.86
N ARG A 17 -6.34 -14.17 -9.82
CA ARG A 17 -6.62 -15.01 -11.00
C ARG A 17 -7.66 -14.39 -11.93
N ARG A 18 -8.37 -13.36 -11.48
CA ARG A 18 -9.32 -12.60 -12.31
C ARG A 18 -8.60 -11.63 -13.25
N ASN A 19 -7.31 -11.36 -13.03
CA ASN A 19 -6.53 -10.49 -13.92
C ASN A 19 -6.12 -11.25 -15.19
N ARG A 20 -6.31 -10.58 -16.33
CA ARG A 20 -5.74 -11.03 -17.60
C ARG A 20 -4.21 -11.06 -17.44
N HIS A 21 -3.58 -12.18 -17.78
CA HIS A 21 -2.14 -12.43 -17.62
C HIS A 21 -1.63 -12.73 -16.20
N HIS A 22 -2.49 -13.21 -15.29
CA HIS A 22 -2.04 -13.62 -13.96
C HIS A 22 -0.91 -14.69 -13.99
N ASP A 23 -0.87 -15.52 -15.04
CA ASP A 23 0.16 -16.54 -15.25
C ASP A 23 1.57 -15.96 -15.47
N LEU A 24 1.68 -14.69 -15.89
CA LEU A 24 2.96 -14.01 -16.13
C LEU A 24 3.55 -13.37 -14.86
N VAL A 25 2.84 -13.45 -13.73
CA VAL A 25 3.21 -12.76 -12.48
C VAL A 25 4.10 -13.63 -11.59
N ASP A 26 4.30 -14.90 -11.93
CA ASP A 26 5.13 -15.80 -11.12
C ASP A 26 6.62 -15.52 -11.35
N SER A 27 7.26 -14.92 -10.35
CA SER A 27 8.70 -14.64 -10.34
C SER A 27 9.33 -15.14 -9.04
N LEU A 28 10.35 -15.99 -9.14
CA LEU A 28 11.04 -16.57 -7.98
C LEU A 28 12.12 -15.64 -7.44
N SER A 29 11.73 -14.53 -6.82
CA SER A 29 12.65 -13.44 -6.37
C SER A 29 13.84 -13.87 -5.49
N PHE A 30 13.75 -14.99 -4.79
CA PHE A 30 14.82 -15.51 -3.93
C PHE A 30 15.83 -16.41 -4.65
N VAL A 31 15.50 -16.89 -5.85
CA VAL A 31 16.33 -17.82 -6.63
C VAL A 31 16.81 -17.13 -7.91
N ASP A 32 15.92 -16.41 -8.59
CA ASP A 32 16.23 -15.64 -9.79
C ASP A 32 16.62 -14.22 -9.41
N ALA A 33 17.80 -14.07 -8.82
CA ALA A 33 18.41 -12.76 -8.66
C ALA A 33 18.79 -12.23 -10.06
N VAL A 34 18.12 -11.16 -10.50
CA VAL A 34 18.41 -10.53 -11.79
C VAL A 34 19.85 -9.99 -11.76
N PRO A 35 20.72 -10.41 -12.68
CA PRO A 35 22.05 -9.83 -12.85
C PRO A 35 21.96 -8.33 -13.12
N VAL A 36 22.84 -7.54 -12.51
CA VAL A 36 22.82 -6.07 -12.59
C VAL A 36 22.95 -5.59 -14.05
N GLU A 37 23.62 -6.37 -14.90
CA GLU A 37 23.79 -6.08 -16.33
C GLU A 37 22.46 -6.18 -17.10
N LEU A 38 21.57 -7.09 -16.70
CA LEU A 38 20.27 -7.29 -17.34
C LEU A 38 19.24 -6.26 -16.90
N GLU A 39 19.41 -5.63 -15.73
CA GLU A 39 18.49 -4.59 -15.27
C GLU A 39 18.42 -3.40 -16.24
N ALA A 40 19.56 -2.97 -16.79
CA ALA A 40 19.59 -1.88 -17.75
C ALA A 40 18.80 -2.23 -19.01
N ARG A 41 18.94 -3.46 -19.51
CA ARG A 41 18.21 -3.95 -20.69
C ARG A 41 16.72 -4.12 -20.41
N ILE A 42 16.36 -4.62 -19.23
CA ILE A 42 14.96 -4.74 -18.80
C ILE A 42 14.31 -3.36 -18.72
N ARG A 43 15.01 -2.36 -18.15
CA ARG A 43 14.51 -0.97 -18.09
C ARG A 43 14.31 -0.36 -19.48
N GLU A 44 15.23 -0.63 -20.42
CA GLU A 44 15.10 -0.19 -21.81
C GLU A 44 13.84 -0.80 -22.46
N LEU A 45 13.66 -2.11 -22.34
CA LEU A 45 12.47 -2.80 -22.87
C LEU A 45 11.17 -2.28 -22.24
N ILE A 46 11.15 -2.07 -20.92
CA ILE A 46 9.99 -1.46 -20.23
C ILE A 46 9.73 -0.06 -20.77
N SER A 47 10.78 0.72 -21.04
CA SER A 47 10.63 2.08 -21.57
C SER A 47 10.09 2.10 -23.00
N ASP A 48 10.46 1.12 -23.83
CA ASP A 48 9.96 0.97 -25.19
C ASP A 48 8.49 0.52 -25.20
N GLU A 49 8.12 -0.44 -24.35
CA GLU A 49 6.71 -0.83 -24.16
C GLU A 49 5.87 0.33 -23.61
N LYS A 50 6.40 1.07 -22.62
CA LYS A 50 5.74 2.28 -22.12
C LYS A 50 5.51 3.30 -23.24
N ARG A 51 6.50 3.49 -24.14
CA ARG A 51 6.36 4.38 -25.30
C ARG A 51 5.27 3.89 -26.25
N ALA A 52 5.25 2.60 -26.58
CA ALA A 52 4.23 2.00 -27.44
C ALA A 52 2.81 2.16 -26.87
N ILE A 53 2.65 1.96 -25.56
CA ILE A 53 1.38 2.18 -24.86
C ILE A 53 0.99 3.66 -24.94
N LEU A 54 1.92 4.58 -24.68
CA LEU A 54 1.63 6.00 -24.77
C LEU A 54 1.22 6.42 -26.19
N GLU A 55 1.83 5.85 -27.23
CA GLU A 55 1.43 6.07 -28.62
C GLU A 55 0.00 5.56 -28.90
N GLU A 56 -0.38 4.40 -28.36
CA GLU A 56 -1.74 3.85 -28.49
C GLU A 56 -2.80 4.70 -27.76
N PHE A 57 -2.43 5.28 -26.61
CA PHE A 57 -3.32 6.09 -25.78
C PHE A 57 -3.25 7.60 -26.03
N GLY A 58 -2.62 8.04 -27.12
CA GLY A 58 -2.63 9.44 -27.57
C GLY A 58 -1.63 10.37 -26.87
N GLY A 59 -0.60 9.82 -26.23
CA GLY A 59 0.58 10.53 -25.74
C GLY A 59 0.45 11.19 -24.36
N ASP A 60 -0.69 11.08 -23.69
CA ASP A 60 -0.93 11.69 -22.37
C ASP A 60 -0.72 10.66 -21.24
N GLU A 61 0.48 10.70 -20.64
CA GLU A 61 0.85 9.85 -19.52
C GLU A 61 0.02 10.13 -18.26
N GLU A 62 -0.32 11.38 -18.00
CA GLU A 62 -1.06 11.78 -16.79
C GLU A 62 -2.50 11.26 -16.84
N ALA A 63 -3.16 11.36 -17.99
CA ALA A 63 -4.50 10.83 -18.18
C ALA A 63 -4.55 9.29 -18.03
N LEU A 64 -3.53 8.59 -18.55
CA LEU A 64 -3.42 7.14 -18.43
C LEU A 64 -3.23 6.73 -16.96
N LEU A 65 -2.29 7.37 -16.25
CA LEU A 65 -2.05 7.12 -14.83
C LEU A 65 -3.28 7.43 -13.97
N GLN A 66 -3.97 8.54 -14.24
CA GLN A 66 -5.21 8.88 -13.53
C GLN A 66 -6.30 7.82 -13.71
N ARG A 67 -6.36 7.17 -14.88
CA ARG A 67 -7.28 6.05 -15.12
C ARG A 67 -6.90 4.78 -14.35
N TYR A 68 -5.60 4.51 -14.16
CA TYR A 68 -5.12 3.40 -13.33
C TYR A 68 -5.25 3.67 -11.82
N ILE A 69 -5.11 4.93 -11.41
CA ILE A 69 -5.22 5.38 -10.02
C ILE A 69 -6.70 5.60 -9.62
N GLN A 70 -7.61 5.65 -10.60
CA GLN A 70 -9.03 5.78 -10.34
C GLN A 70 -9.46 4.62 -9.43
N PRO A 71 -9.89 4.91 -8.18
CA PRO A 71 -10.16 3.86 -7.23
C PRO A 71 -11.32 2.99 -7.75
N ILE A 72 -11.19 1.67 -7.57
CA ILE A 72 -12.16 0.65 -8.02
C ILE A 72 -13.55 0.84 -7.33
N GLY A 73 -13.68 1.81 -6.42
CA GLY A 73 -14.94 2.32 -5.91
C GLY A 73 -14.81 3.78 -5.48
N SER A 74 -15.95 4.46 -5.31
CA SER A 74 -15.99 5.81 -4.76
C SER A 74 -15.38 5.81 -3.35
N VAL A 75 -14.33 6.61 -3.15
CA VAL A 75 -13.87 6.94 -1.79
C VAL A 75 -15.08 7.54 -1.06
N PRO A 76 -15.46 7.02 0.13
CA PRO A 76 -16.58 7.58 0.86
C PRO A 76 -16.32 9.06 1.08
N ASP A 77 -17.27 9.89 0.65
CA ASP A 77 -17.18 11.34 0.74
C ASP A 77 -17.23 11.77 2.21
N LEU A 78 -16.05 11.95 2.79
CA LEU A 78 -15.86 12.36 4.18
C LEU A 78 -16.15 13.84 4.39
N THR A 79 -16.40 14.63 3.33
CA THR A 79 -16.75 16.06 3.44
C THR A 79 -18.04 16.27 4.25
N THR A 80 -18.95 15.29 4.22
CA THR A 80 -20.21 15.31 5.00
C THR A 80 -20.04 15.05 6.50
N SER A 81 -18.83 14.68 6.98
CA SER A 81 -18.65 14.22 8.36
C SER A 81 -18.75 15.30 9.44
N GLY A 82 -18.93 16.58 9.07
CA GLY A 82 -19.00 17.70 10.03
C GLY A 82 -17.73 17.87 10.86
N HIS A 83 -16.65 17.14 10.53
CA HIS A 83 -15.40 17.21 11.25
C HIS A 83 -14.67 18.51 10.94
N MET A 84 -14.33 19.26 11.98
CA MET A 84 -13.52 20.49 11.96
C MET A 84 -12.23 20.36 11.13
N TYR A 85 -11.71 19.15 10.99
CA TYR A 85 -10.55 18.87 10.15
C TYR A 85 -10.76 19.26 8.68
N HIS A 86 -11.91 18.95 8.08
CA HIS A 86 -12.17 19.25 6.67
C HIS A 86 -12.29 20.76 6.41
N LEU A 87 -12.96 21.47 7.33
CA LEU A 87 -13.06 22.93 7.28
C LEU A 87 -11.68 23.59 7.35
N GLU A 88 -10.76 23.06 8.15
CA GLU A 88 -9.39 23.56 8.25
C GLU A 88 -8.55 23.27 6.99
N VAL A 89 -8.73 22.10 6.38
CA VAL A 89 -8.07 21.74 5.11
C VAL A 89 -8.55 22.66 3.99
N GLU A 90 -9.85 22.91 3.89
CA GLU A 90 -10.45 23.82 2.89
C GLU A 90 -10.04 25.27 3.12
N ARG A 91 -9.97 25.73 4.37
CA ARG A 91 -9.47 27.07 4.72
C ARG A 91 -8.01 27.25 4.28
N LYS A 92 -7.17 26.25 4.53
CA LYS A 92 -5.77 26.25 4.09
C LYS A 92 -5.64 26.23 2.58
N ALA A 93 -6.49 25.49 1.88
CA ALA A 93 -6.55 25.48 0.41
C ALA A 93 -6.95 26.85 -0.17
N ARG A 94 -7.82 27.60 0.53
CA ARG A 94 -8.20 28.99 0.21
C ARG A 94 -7.15 30.04 0.59
N GLY A 95 -6.09 29.65 1.29
CA GLY A 95 -5.01 30.56 1.71
C GLY A 95 -5.43 31.56 2.80
N GLU A 96 -6.54 31.31 3.51
CA GLU A 96 -7.03 32.20 4.55
C GLU A 96 -6.15 32.09 5.81
N PRO A 97 -5.66 33.21 6.39
CA PRO A 97 -4.88 33.17 7.62
C PRO A 97 -5.74 32.68 8.79
N LEU A 98 -5.11 32.07 9.79
CA LEU A 98 -5.82 31.67 11.01
C LEU A 98 -6.24 32.93 11.76
N GLN A 99 -7.53 33.06 12.08
CA GLN A 99 -7.97 34.13 12.97
C GLN A 99 -7.30 33.90 14.32
N GLY A 100 -6.34 34.77 14.66
CA GLY A 100 -5.67 34.72 15.94
C GLY A 100 -6.68 34.91 17.07
N LEU A 101 -6.45 34.21 18.18
CA LEU A 101 -7.18 34.46 19.42
C LEU A 101 -6.93 35.91 19.84
N ASN A 102 -8.00 36.71 19.94
CA ASN A 102 -7.90 38.07 20.46
C ASN A 102 -7.74 38.00 21.98
N LEU A 103 -6.49 38.09 22.44
CA LEU A 103 -6.12 38.07 23.86
C LEU A 103 -6.33 39.45 24.51
N ASP A 104 -6.39 40.52 23.73
CA ASP A 104 -6.51 41.91 24.22
C ASP A 104 -7.84 42.15 24.97
N LYS A 105 -8.87 41.36 24.63
CA LYS A 105 -10.15 41.35 25.34
C LYS A 105 -10.04 40.90 26.81
N TYR A 106 -9.00 40.14 27.16
CA TYR A 106 -8.87 39.50 28.48
C TYR A 106 -7.69 40.05 29.31
N THR A 107 -6.85 40.92 28.75
CA THR A 107 -5.62 41.41 29.42
C THR A 107 -5.78 42.76 30.10
N GLY A 108 -6.80 43.57 29.78
CA GLY A 108 -7.01 44.89 30.38
C GLY A 108 -8.29 45.61 29.96
N TYR A 109 -8.43 46.88 30.35
CA TYR A 109 -9.63 47.70 30.13
C TYR A 109 -9.44 48.82 29.10
N ASP A 110 -8.24 48.94 28.53
CA ASP A 110 -7.83 50.08 27.70
C ASP A 110 -8.56 50.13 26.34
N HIS A 111 -9.27 49.06 25.98
CA HIS A 111 -10.06 48.94 24.76
C HIS A 111 -11.52 49.42 24.90
N VAL A 112 -11.95 49.79 26.11
CA VAL A 112 -13.33 50.23 26.41
C VAL A 112 -13.32 51.66 26.92
N ASN A 113 -13.89 52.58 26.14
CA ASN A 113 -13.92 54.01 26.44
C ASN A 113 -15.13 54.44 27.27
N ASP A 114 -16.23 53.68 27.22
CA ASP A 114 -17.44 53.97 28.01
C ASP A 114 -17.32 53.43 29.44
N ILE A 115 -17.79 54.21 30.41
CA ILE A 115 -17.69 53.90 31.84
C ILE A 115 -18.59 52.70 32.19
N ASN A 116 -19.78 52.60 31.59
CA ASN A 116 -20.71 51.50 31.86
C ASN A 116 -20.18 50.18 31.29
N GLU A 117 -19.73 50.18 30.04
CA GLU A 117 -19.11 49.02 29.40
C GLU A 117 -17.84 48.57 30.14
N ARG A 118 -17.07 49.52 30.71
CA ARG A 118 -15.89 49.22 31.52
C ARG A 118 -16.26 48.55 32.84
N LEU A 119 -17.33 48.97 33.51
CA LEU A 119 -17.82 48.33 34.74
C LEU A 119 -18.29 46.89 34.47
N ASP A 120 -19.00 46.67 33.37
CA ASP A 120 -19.42 45.33 32.96
C ASP A 120 -18.21 44.45 32.60
N HIS A 121 -17.21 45.01 31.93
CA HIS A 121 -15.96 44.30 31.61
C HIS A 121 -15.15 43.93 32.87
N ILE A 122 -15.06 44.83 33.87
CA ILE A 122 -14.47 44.54 35.18
C ILE A 122 -15.20 43.39 35.87
N ARG A 123 -16.53 43.39 35.82
CA ARG A 123 -17.34 42.31 36.41
C ARG A 123 -17.01 40.97 35.74
N VAL A 124 -16.98 40.94 34.42
CA VAL A 124 -16.62 39.74 33.64
C VAL A 124 -15.20 39.26 33.97
N LEU A 125 -14.22 40.15 34.02
CA LEU A 125 -12.84 39.78 34.40
C LEU A 125 -12.75 39.29 35.84
N SER A 126 -13.53 39.84 36.77
CA SER A 126 -13.57 39.37 38.16
C SER A 126 -14.15 37.95 38.27
N GLU A 127 -15.20 37.64 37.50
CA GLU A 127 -15.79 36.31 37.43
C GLU A 127 -14.80 35.30 36.82
N TYR A 128 -14.09 35.68 35.75
CA TYR A 128 -13.01 34.87 35.18
C TYR A 128 -11.84 34.66 36.16
N ALA A 129 -11.44 35.68 36.90
CA ALA A 129 -10.37 35.56 37.90
C ALA A 129 -10.78 34.60 39.03
N HIS A 130 -12.04 34.68 39.47
CA HIS A 130 -12.57 33.75 40.47
C HIS A 130 -12.63 32.31 39.94
N GLY A 131 -13.11 32.11 38.70
CA GLY A 131 -13.11 30.81 38.05
C GLY A 131 -11.70 30.25 37.84
N ALA A 132 -10.74 31.10 37.46
CA ALA A 132 -9.34 30.72 37.32
C ALA A 132 -8.74 30.29 38.67
N GLN A 133 -9.06 31.00 39.76
CA GLN A 133 -8.62 30.59 41.10
C GLN A 133 -9.18 29.22 41.48
N MET A 134 -10.48 28.98 41.30
CA MET A 134 -11.09 27.68 41.58
C MET A 134 -10.43 26.57 40.73
N ASN A 135 -10.17 26.83 39.45
CA ASN A 135 -9.48 25.90 38.57
C ASN A 135 -8.05 25.61 39.02
N LEU A 136 -7.32 26.62 39.50
CA LEU A 136 -5.97 26.45 40.06
C LEU A 136 -6.00 25.64 41.36
N GLU A 137 -6.99 25.85 42.22
CA GLU A 137 -7.16 25.06 43.44
C GLU A 137 -7.48 23.58 43.11
N LEU A 138 -8.34 23.34 42.13
CA LEU A 138 -8.63 21.98 41.65
C LEU A 138 -7.40 21.35 41.00
N MET A 139 -6.69 22.10 40.16
CA MET A 139 -5.46 21.63 39.54
C MET A 139 -4.42 21.28 40.61
N ASP A 140 -4.21 22.13 41.61
CA ASP A 140 -3.23 21.87 42.67
C ASP A 140 -3.55 20.60 43.46
N ARG A 141 -4.84 20.34 43.72
CA ARG A 141 -5.31 19.13 44.42
C ARG A 141 -5.14 17.85 43.60
N TYR A 142 -5.31 17.89 42.28
CA TYR A 142 -5.39 16.67 41.45
C TYR A 142 -4.29 16.51 40.39
N LYS A 143 -3.45 17.53 40.16
CA LYS A 143 -2.46 17.54 39.08
C LYS A 143 -1.53 16.33 39.13
N GLU A 144 -1.02 15.99 40.31
CA GLU A 144 -0.02 14.92 40.44
C GLU A 144 -0.63 13.56 40.13
N ALA A 145 -1.78 13.25 40.73
CA ALA A 145 -2.47 11.98 40.50
C ALA A 145 -2.96 11.85 39.05
N ALA A 146 -3.53 12.90 38.47
CA ALA A 146 -4.00 12.90 37.08
C ALA A 146 -2.83 12.75 36.10
N TRP A 147 -1.72 13.46 36.35
CA TRP A 147 -0.53 13.39 35.50
C TRP A 147 0.16 12.03 35.57
N LEU A 148 0.30 11.46 36.76
CA LEU A 148 0.86 10.12 36.93
C LEU A 148 0.02 9.06 36.22
N ARG A 149 -1.31 9.14 36.34
CA ARG A 149 -2.21 8.23 35.63
C ARG A 149 -2.09 8.38 34.11
N HIS A 150 -2.04 9.62 33.61
CA HIS A 150 -1.83 9.87 32.19
C HIS A 150 -0.49 9.31 31.69
N LEU A 151 0.58 9.43 32.47
CA LEU A 151 1.88 8.82 32.15
C LEU A 151 1.82 7.29 32.14
N GLU A 152 1.08 6.68 33.07
CA GLU A 152 0.85 5.24 33.10
C GLU A 152 0.08 4.76 31.86
N ASP A 153 -0.99 5.47 31.48
CA ASP A 153 -1.78 5.19 30.28
C ASP A 153 -0.91 5.31 29.01
N LEU A 154 -0.08 6.35 28.91
CA LEU A 154 0.87 6.52 27.80
C LEU A 154 1.91 5.39 27.74
N SER A 155 2.46 4.99 28.89
CA SER A 155 3.43 3.89 28.98
C SER A 155 2.81 2.55 28.58
N SER A 156 1.56 2.31 29.00
CA SER A 156 0.76 1.15 28.59
C SER A 156 0.52 1.13 27.08
N MET A 157 0.12 2.26 26.50
CA MET A 157 -0.08 2.42 25.06
C MET A 157 1.21 2.18 24.27
N GLN A 158 2.33 2.75 24.74
CA GLN A 158 3.65 2.53 24.15
C GLN A 158 4.02 1.04 24.18
N SER A 159 3.82 0.37 25.31
CA SER A 159 4.10 -1.06 25.47
C SER A 159 3.24 -1.92 24.54
N SER A 160 1.96 -1.57 24.37
CA SER A 160 1.06 -2.23 23.42
C SER A 160 1.55 -2.07 21.98
N MET A 161 1.94 -0.86 21.57
CA MET A 161 2.48 -0.60 20.23
C MET A 161 3.78 -1.37 19.96
N ILE A 162 4.68 -1.47 20.95
CA ILE A 162 5.92 -2.24 20.81
C ILE A 162 5.62 -3.73 20.60
N ARG A 163 4.65 -4.30 21.34
CA ARG A 163 4.21 -5.69 21.17
C ARG A 163 3.61 -5.94 19.79
N GLU A 164 2.75 -5.04 19.33
CA GLU A 164 2.15 -5.12 18.00
C GLU A 164 3.21 -5.05 16.89
N LYS A 165 4.18 -4.14 17.03
CA LYS A 165 5.32 -4.06 16.12
C LYS A 165 6.09 -5.38 16.07
N SER A 166 6.47 -5.93 17.23
CA SER A 166 7.20 -7.19 17.31
C SER A 166 6.41 -8.38 16.71
N ARG A 167 5.09 -8.41 16.93
CA ARG A 167 4.20 -9.40 16.34
C ARG A 167 4.20 -9.32 14.81
N LEU A 168 4.10 -8.10 14.26
CA LEU A 168 4.12 -7.87 12.82
C LEU A 168 5.48 -8.19 12.20
N GLU A 169 6.58 -7.82 12.86
CA GLU A 169 7.94 -8.18 12.42
C GLU A 169 8.11 -9.70 12.35
N SER A 170 7.69 -10.44 13.39
CA SER A 170 7.73 -11.89 13.39
C SER A 170 6.86 -12.51 12.30
N ALA A 171 5.67 -11.97 12.05
CA ALA A 171 4.79 -12.42 10.97
C ALA A 171 5.40 -12.18 9.57
N ILE A 172 6.04 -11.02 9.36
CA ILE A 172 6.76 -10.70 8.11
C ILE A 172 7.95 -11.64 7.91
N GLU A 173 8.73 -11.88 8.96
CA GLU A 173 9.85 -12.83 8.90
C GLU A 173 9.38 -14.24 8.57
N GLN A 174 8.30 -14.71 9.21
CA GLN A 174 7.75 -16.04 8.93
C GLN A 174 7.27 -16.13 7.49
N LEU A 175 6.53 -15.14 7.01
CA LEU A 175 6.07 -15.07 5.63
C LEU A 175 7.25 -15.05 4.63
N ASN A 176 8.33 -14.35 4.93
CA ASN A 176 9.53 -14.36 4.11
C ASN A 176 10.25 -15.73 4.13
N LYS A 177 10.29 -16.42 5.27
CA LYS A 177 10.80 -17.79 5.36
C LYS A 177 9.97 -18.74 4.51
N ASP A 178 8.65 -18.68 4.61
CA ASP A 178 7.72 -19.52 3.86
C ASP A 178 7.86 -19.28 2.35
N ARG A 179 7.92 -18.01 1.93
CA ARG A 179 8.20 -17.64 0.52
C ARG A 179 9.56 -18.17 0.04
N LYS A 180 10.60 -18.07 0.87
CA LYS A 180 11.94 -18.57 0.51
C LYS A 180 11.94 -20.08 0.33
N VAL A 181 11.32 -20.83 1.24
CA VAL A 181 11.20 -22.30 1.12
C VAL A 181 10.43 -22.66 -0.14
N SER A 182 9.27 -22.03 -0.36
CA SER A 182 8.47 -22.28 -1.56
C SER A 182 9.24 -21.99 -2.85
N ASN A 183 9.97 -20.87 -2.93
CA ASN A 183 10.78 -20.53 -4.10
C ASN A 183 11.89 -21.56 -4.37
N ILE A 184 12.55 -22.06 -3.32
CA ILE A 184 13.59 -23.08 -3.45
C ILE A 184 12.99 -24.41 -3.92
N GLU A 185 11.84 -24.81 -3.39
CA GLU A 185 11.13 -26.02 -3.80
C GLU A 185 10.72 -25.97 -5.27
N TRP A 186 10.12 -24.85 -5.71
CA TRP A 186 9.73 -24.65 -7.10
C TRP A 186 10.91 -24.60 -8.04
N ALA A 187 12.00 -23.92 -7.66
CA ALA A 187 13.23 -23.93 -8.44
C ALA A 187 13.83 -25.33 -8.57
N GLY A 188 13.77 -26.14 -7.52
CA GLY A 188 14.18 -27.54 -7.55
C GLY A 188 13.36 -28.35 -8.58
N ARG A 189 12.02 -28.24 -8.52
CA ARG A 189 11.13 -28.88 -9.50
C ARG A 189 11.39 -28.42 -10.92
N LEU A 190 11.61 -27.12 -11.13
CA LEU A 190 11.91 -26.56 -12.44
C LEU A 190 13.21 -27.14 -13.01
N ARG A 191 14.27 -27.24 -12.20
CA ARG A 191 15.53 -27.87 -12.63
C ARG A 191 15.34 -29.33 -13.04
N THR A 192 14.56 -30.11 -12.29
CA THR A 192 14.25 -31.50 -12.64
C THR A 192 13.49 -31.57 -13.97
N LEU A 193 12.47 -30.72 -14.15
CA LEU A 193 11.71 -30.65 -15.40
C LEU A 193 12.57 -30.24 -16.60
N THR A 194 13.47 -29.27 -16.43
CA THR A 194 14.41 -28.87 -17.49
C THR A 194 15.34 -30.01 -17.87
N GLN A 195 15.87 -30.74 -16.88
CA GLN A 195 16.73 -31.89 -17.14
C GLN A 195 15.97 -33.02 -17.86
N GLU A 196 14.74 -33.32 -17.44
CA GLU A 196 13.88 -34.28 -18.12
C GLU A 196 13.59 -33.86 -19.56
N TYR A 197 13.30 -32.58 -19.78
CA TYR A 197 13.08 -32.02 -21.12
C TYR A 197 14.30 -32.19 -22.02
N ASP A 198 15.50 -31.85 -21.54
CA ASP A 198 16.75 -32.02 -22.28
C ASP A 198 17.03 -33.50 -22.59
N ASP A 199 16.75 -34.40 -21.64
CA ASP A 199 16.85 -35.85 -21.84
C ASP A 199 15.88 -36.35 -22.93
N TYR A 200 14.63 -35.89 -22.93
CA TYR A 200 13.65 -36.22 -23.97
C TYR A 200 14.08 -35.68 -25.33
N GLN A 201 14.58 -34.44 -25.41
CA GLN A 201 15.11 -33.88 -26.65
C GLN A 201 16.27 -34.72 -27.19
N ASN A 202 17.21 -35.10 -26.33
CA ASN A 202 18.35 -35.91 -26.71
C ASN A 202 17.93 -37.30 -27.18
N ARG A 203 16.99 -37.95 -26.49
CA ARG A 203 16.43 -39.25 -26.91
C ARG A 203 15.70 -39.15 -28.25
N ASN A 204 14.87 -38.14 -28.44
CA ASN A 204 14.17 -37.91 -29.71
C ASN A 204 15.16 -37.69 -30.86
N ARG A 205 16.22 -36.90 -30.62
CA ARG A 205 17.28 -36.70 -31.61
C ARG A 205 18.02 -38.00 -31.95
N GLN A 206 18.35 -38.82 -30.95
CA GLN A 206 18.98 -40.12 -31.18
C GLN A 206 18.09 -41.08 -31.97
N LEU A 207 16.78 -41.10 -31.67
CA LEU A 207 15.80 -41.90 -32.39
C LEU A 207 15.67 -41.47 -33.85
N LEU A 208 15.60 -40.16 -34.12
CA LEU A 208 15.56 -39.64 -35.48
C LEU A 208 16.82 -40.04 -36.29
N LEU A 209 18.01 -39.92 -35.69
CA LEU A 209 19.25 -40.38 -36.33
C LEU A 209 19.28 -41.89 -36.57
N ALA A 210 18.72 -42.69 -35.65
CA ALA A 210 18.63 -44.14 -35.82
C ALA A 210 17.65 -44.52 -36.95
N ILE A 211 16.51 -43.82 -37.05
CA ILE A 211 15.53 -44.00 -38.12
C ILE A 211 16.16 -43.64 -39.48
N GLU A 212 16.88 -42.52 -39.56
CA GLU A 212 17.59 -42.09 -40.77
C GLU A 212 18.62 -43.13 -41.22
N ARG A 213 19.43 -43.65 -40.29
CA ARG A 213 20.39 -44.74 -40.59
C ARG A 213 19.69 -46.00 -41.09
N LEU A 214 18.57 -46.37 -40.50
CA LEU A 214 17.79 -47.53 -40.93
C LEU A 214 17.16 -47.34 -42.31
N GLN A 215 16.71 -46.12 -42.64
CA GLN A 215 16.18 -45.79 -43.97
C GLN A 215 17.26 -45.85 -45.03
N ASN A 216 18.46 -45.30 -44.76
CA ASN A 216 19.60 -45.36 -45.67
C ASN A 216 20.04 -46.82 -45.91
N ASN A 217 20.20 -47.62 -44.86
CA ASN A 217 20.54 -49.05 -44.99
C ASN A 217 19.47 -49.84 -45.76
N ARG A 218 18.19 -49.48 -45.63
CA ARG A 218 17.09 -50.12 -46.37
C ARG A 218 17.10 -49.76 -47.86
N GLN A 219 17.50 -48.54 -48.22
CA GLN A 219 17.70 -48.14 -49.62
C GLN A 219 18.89 -48.87 -50.25
N ASP A 220 20.00 -49.01 -49.52
CA ASP A 220 21.19 -49.75 -49.99
C ASP A 220 20.91 -51.26 -50.18
N SER A 221 20.07 -51.84 -49.32
CA SER A 221 19.64 -53.24 -49.43
C SER A 221 18.61 -53.46 -50.56
N GLY A 222 17.91 -52.41 -51.00
CA GLY A 222 16.99 -52.46 -52.13
C GLY A 222 17.66 -52.29 -53.50
N ALA A 223 18.91 -51.81 -53.54
CA ALA A 223 19.69 -51.60 -54.77
C ALA A 223 20.58 -52.80 -55.16
N THR A 224 20.59 -53.87 -54.36
CA THR A 224 21.41 -55.08 -54.56
C THR A 224 20.60 -56.32 -54.98
N LEU A 225 19.39 -56.12 -55.50
CA LEU A 225 18.58 -57.12 -56.22
C LEU A 225 18.29 -56.61 -57.63
#